data_AF-A0A9W4UNQ5-F1
#
_entry.id   AF-A0A9W4UNQ5-F1
#
_cell.length_a   1.000
_cell.length_b   1.000
_cell.length_c   1.000
_cell.angle_alpha   90.00
_cell.angle_beta   90.00
_cell.angle_gamma   90.00
#
_symmetry.space_group_name_H-M   'P 1'
#
loop_
_entity.id
_entity.type
_entity.pdbx_description
1 polymer ?
#
loop_
_entity_poly.entity_id
_entity_poly.type
_entity_poly.pdbx_seq_one_letter_code
_entity_poly.pdbx_strand_id
1 'polypeptide(L)'
;MPALTFAQLPRELRDMIWVAAAAAQYQHIADGASKLSTKLGAEERLRQAFVGYESLPQDVEKQPLRVCVNDNGKRVHLHVNEIQTLVNRLPIATVCSESRRQAIAFCLSQVDIVDLHYAIDANDYSGDEMIDGLLLLNPTTVVVTNTYRPHDAWDALREFDSAEQFVTTIDRFFGSSVKHVVLNLWFHASETLERVYWPHLECTRDNKQLDGSYIDDPNHDIYTILMTPDRLLKVREEIFRVGKDPKFTLQSIYHHLLKFYEIWDACKGKQKLLSLRTMELDLHTHSSGEILQTHVKATMKDDGVLWTNRNECEIGFDLDFFAYVDSE
;
A
#
# COMPACT_ATOMS: atom_id res chain seq x y z
N MET A 1 -6.07 -19.19 53.84
CA MET A 1 -6.71 -18.32 52.83
C MET A 1 -6.74 -19.09 51.52
N PRO A 2 -7.88 -19.17 50.81
CA PRO A 2 -7.90 -19.80 49.49
C PRO A 2 -7.01 -18.99 48.53
N ALA A 3 -6.28 -19.68 47.66
CA ALA A 3 -5.46 -19.03 46.63
C ALA A 3 -6.37 -18.24 45.67
N LEU A 4 -6.05 -16.97 45.45
CA LEU A 4 -6.68 -16.15 44.41
C LEU A 4 -6.41 -16.80 43.06
N THR A 5 -7.46 -17.04 42.28
CA THR A 5 -7.33 -17.52 40.89
C THR A 5 -7.13 -16.35 39.95
N PHE A 6 -6.55 -16.59 38.78
CA PHE A 6 -6.31 -15.54 37.78
C PHE A 6 -7.59 -14.78 37.41
N ALA A 7 -8.73 -15.48 37.29
CA ALA A 7 -10.02 -14.87 36.96
C ALA A 7 -10.56 -13.90 38.04
N GLN A 8 -10.04 -13.99 39.27
CA GLN A 8 -10.43 -13.13 40.39
C GLN A 8 -9.57 -11.85 40.50
N LEU A 9 -8.55 -11.71 39.65
CA LEU A 9 -7.73 -10.49 39.59
C LEU A 9 -8.50 -9.32 38.95
N PRO A 10 -8.24 -8.08 39.38
CA PRO A 10 -8.68 -6.88 38.67
C PRO A 10 -8.36 -6.94 37.18
N ARG A 11 -9.28 -6.44 36.34
CA ARG A 11 -9.14 -6.49 34.87
C ARG A 11 -7.83 -5.87 34.38
N GLU A 12 -7.45 -4.72 34.92
CA GLU A 12 -6.21 -4.03 34.57
C GLU A 12 -4.98 -4.91 34.80
N LEU A 13 -4.93 -5.63 35.93
CA LEU A 13 -3.84 -6.56 36.22
C LEU A 13 -3.85 -7.78 35.28
N ARG A 14 -5.03 -8.31 34.93
CA ARG A 14 -5.14 -9.41 33.96
C ARG A 14 -4.68 -8.99 32.57
N ASP A 15 -5.07 -7.80 32.12
CA ASP A 15 -4.66 -7.23 30.85
C ASP A 15 -3.13 -7.03 30.81
N MET A 16 -2.52 -6.48 31.88
CA MET A 16 -1.06 -6.35 31.99
C MET A 16 -0.34 -7.71 31.92
N ILE A 17 -0.86 -8.73 32.61
CA ILE A 17 -0.27 -10.08 32.56
C ILE A 17 -0.36 -10.67 31.16
N TRP A 18 -1.50 -10.50 30.48
CA TRP A 18 -1.66 -10.99 29.11
C TRP A 18 -0.76 -10.28 28.12
N VAL A 19 -0.60 -8.97 28.22
CA VAL A 19 0.33 -8.22 27.38
C VAL A 19 1.77 -8.68 27.61
N ALA A 20 2.19 -8.86 28.87
CA ALA A 20 3.52 -9.35 29.19
C ALA A 20 3.75 -10.79 28.65
N ALA A 21 2.75 -11.66 28.76
CA ALA A 21 2.81 -13.01 28.21
C ALA A 21 2.88 -13.03 26.68
N ALA A 22 2.12 -12.15 26.01
CA ALA A 22 2.16 -11.97 24.55
C ALA A 22 3.56 -11.58 24.10
N ALA A 23 4.14 -10.56 24.74
CA ALA A 23 5.49 -10.07 24.45
C ALA A 23 6.55 -11.15 24.65
N ALA A 24 6.50 -11.88 25.78
CA ALA A 24 7.47 -12.94 26.07
C ALA A 24 7.41 -14.10 25.06
N GLN A 25 6.20 -14.54 24.69
CA GLN A 25 6.02 -15.60 23.70
C GLN A 25 6.42 -15.14 22.30
N TYR A 26 6.06 -13.92 21.93
CA TYR A 26 6.43 -13.31 20.67
C TYR A 26 7.96 -13.23 20.54
N GLN A 27 8.67 -12.74 21.56
CA GLN A 27 10.14 -12.70 21.57
C GLN A 27 10.75 -14.08 21.42
N HIS A 28 10.25 -15.08 22.16
CA HIS A 28 10.75 -16.46 22.05
C HIS A 28 10.58 -17.03 20.64
N ILE A 29 9.45 -16.74 19.98
CA ILE A 29 9.21 -17.15 18.58
C ILE A 29 10.16 -16.38 17.65
N ALA A 30 10.29 -15.07 17.82
CA ALA A 30 11.18 -14.23 17.02
C ALA A 30 12.64 -14.69 17.11
N ASP A 31 13.14 -14.98 18.32
CA ASP A 31 14.48 -15.51 18.56
C ASP A 31 14.71 -16.84 17.86
N GLY A 32 13.71 -17.74 17.90
CA GLY A 32 13.74 -19.02 17.21
C GLY A 32 13.70 -18.89 15.68
N ALA A 33 12.97 -17.87 15.20
CA ALA A 33 12.77 -17.60 13.78
C ALA A 33 13.91 -16.76 13.17
N SER A 34 14.79 -16.16 13.98
CA SER A 34 15.96 -15.37 13.54
C SER A 34 16.98 -16.15 12.68
N LYS A 35 16.84 -17.47 12.57
CA LYS A 35 17.68 -18.33 11.72
C LYS A 35 17.34 -18.09 10.25
N LEU A 36 18.13 -17.21 9.63
CA LEU A 36 18.17 -16.81 8.21
C LEU A 36 17.44 -17.76 7.25
N SER A 37 16.21 -17.38 6.88
CA SER A 37 15.60 -17.77 5.62
C SER A 37 15.55 -16.53 4.73
N THR A 38 16.01 -16.65 3.49
CA THR A 38 15.91 -15.59 2.46
C THR A 38 14.89 -15.97 1.38
N LYS A 39 14.14 -17.05 1.59
CA LYS A 39 13.17 -17.53 0.60
C LYS A 39 11.89 -16.72 0.68
N LEU A 40 11.43 -16.22 -0.48
CA LEU A 40 10.12 -15.58 -0.63
C LEU A 40 9.00 -16.53 -0.19
N GLY A 41 7.99 -16.01 0.51
CA GLY A 41 6.78 -16.77 0.84
C GLY A 41 6.12 -16.40 2.17
N ALA A 42 4.99 -17.05 2.47
CA ALA A 42 4.19 -16.77 3.66
C ALA A 42 4.95 -16.95 4.97
N GLU A 43 5.81 -17.97 5.07
CA GLU A 43 6.63 -18.20 6.27
C GLU A 43 7.64 -17.08 6.52
N GLU A 44 8.24 -16.55 5.46
CA GLU A 44 9.21 -15.46 5.57
C GLU A 44 8.53 -14.13 5.90
N ARG A 45 7.37 -13.84 5.30
CA ARG A 45 6.50 -12.72 5.71
C ARG A 45 6.17 -12.75 7.20
N LEU A 46 5.72 -13.90 7.68
CA LEU A 46 5.41 -14.10 9.10
C LEU A 46 6.66 -13.94 9.96
N ARG A 47 7.81 -14.49 9.55
CA ARG A 47 9.09 -14.35 10.25
C ARG A 47 9.50 -12.88 10.38
N GLN A 48 9.48 -12.13 9.29
CA GLN A 48 9.81 -10.71 9.28
C GLN A 48 8.86 -9.91 10.18
N ALA A 49 7.57 -10.22 10.13
CA ALA A 49 6.58 -9.63 11.04
C ALA A 49 6.75 -10.03 12.51
N PHE A 50 7.48 -11.11 12.84
CA PHE A 50 7.87 -11.47 14.21
C PHE A 50 9.17 -10.80 14.66
N VAL A 51 10.14 -10.64 13.76
CA VAL A 51 11.44 -10.03 14.09
C VAL A 51 11.36 -8.50 14.10
N GLY A 52 10.37 -7.93 13.41
CA GLY A 52 10.21 -6.52 13.18
C GLY A 52 11.00 -6.08 11.95
N TYR A 53 10.36 -5.28 11.09
CA TYR A 53 10.92 -4.84 9.81
C TYR A 53 12.18 -3.99 9.96
N GLU A 54 12.30 -3.24 11.06
CA GLU A 54 13.46 -2.39 11.37
C GLU A 54 14.68 -3.17 11.88
N SER A 55 14.47 -4.40 12.33
CA SER A 55 15.55 -5.30 12.77
C SER A 55 16.17 -6.08 11.61
N LEU A 56 15.62 -5.95 10.40
CA LEU A 56 16.12 -6.65 9.22
C LEU A 56 17.39 -5.98 8.67
N PRO A 57 18.33 -6.76 8.10
CA PRO A 57 19.46 -6.19 7.35
C PRO A 57 18.98 -5.28 6.22
N GLN A 58 19.75 -4.23 5.92
CA GLN A 58 19.37 -3.22 4.91
C GLN A 58 19.22 -3.78 3.49
N ASP A 59 19.91 -4.88 3.20
CA ASP A 59 19.89 -5.58 1.91
C ASP A 59 18.74 -6.60 1.78
N VAL A 60 17.98 -6.83 2.85
CA VAL A 60 16.84 -7.74 2.84
C VAL A 60 15.58 -6.99 2.44
N GLU A 61 14.94 -7.47 1.37
CA GLU A 61 13.63 -6.99 0.94
C GLU A 61 12.58 -7.25 2.04
N LYS A 62 11.88 -6.19 2.42
CA LYS A 62 10.78 -6.25 3.40
C LYS A 62 9.57 -6.92 2.75
N GLN A 63 9.11 -8.02 3.32
CA GLN A 63 7.97 -8.78 2.84
C GLN A 63 6.72 -8.48 3.72
N PRO A 64 5.77 -7.67 3.23
CA PRO A 64 4.58 -7.27 3.97
C PRO A 64 3.61 -8.43 4.20
N LEU A 65 2.88 -8.44 5.33
CA LEU A 65 1.83 -9.45 5.57
C LEU A 65 0.67 -9.29 4.58
N ARG A 66 0.21 -10.39 3.99
CA ARG A 66 -0.86 -10.38 3.00
C ARG A 66 -2.26 -10.40 3.62
N VAL A 67 -3.12 -9.54 3.09
CA VAL A 67 -4.55 -9.48 3.37
C VAL A 67 -5.30 -9.47 2.03
N CYS A 68 -6.06 -10.52 1.75
CA CYS A 68 -6.89 -10.62 0.54
C CYS A 68 -8.35 -10.42 0.90
N VAL A 69 -8.94 -9.37 0.33
CA VAL A 69 -10.30 -8.92 0.62
C VAL A 69 -11.11 -8.92 -0.66
N ASN A 70 -12.36 -9.37 -0.54
CA ASN A 70 -13.34 -9.26 -1.61
C ASN A 70 -14.59 -8.53 -1.12
N ASP A 71 -14.98 -7.44 -1.78
CA ASP A 71 -16.19 -6.68 -1.49
C ASP A 71 -17.25 -6.95 -2.59
N ASN A 72 -18.38 -7.54 -2.20
CA ASN A 72 -19.48 -7.80 -3.14
C ASN A 72 -20.50 -6.64 -3.22
N GLY A 73 -20.16 -5.48 -2.65
CA GLY A 73 -21.00 -4.28 -2.57
C GLY A 73 -22.03 -4.30 -1.43
N LYS A 74 -22.23 -5.46 -0.78
CA LYS A 74 -23.07 -5.59 0.43
C LYS A 74 -22.27 -6.02 1.64
N ARG A 75 -21.30 -6.91 1.43
CA ARG A 75 -20.50 -7.59 2.44
C ARG A 75 -19.07 -7.69 1.96
N VAL A 76 -18.17 -7.63 2.92
CA VAL A 76 -16.75 -7.83 2.69
C VAL A 76 -16.38 -9.21 3.21
N HIS A 77 -15.71 -10.00 2.39
CA HIS A 77 -15.19 -11.31 2.73
C HIS A 77 -13.67 -11.29 2.76
N LEU A 78 -13.11 -12.06 3.69
CA LEU A 78 -11.68 -12.19 3.87
C LEU A 78 -11.24 -13.59 3.42
N HIS A 79 -10.38 -13.65 2.41
CA HIS A 79 -9.88 -14.91 1.85
C HIS A 79 -8.52 -15.30 2.42
N VAL A 80 -7.64 -14.30 2.57
CA VAL A 80 -6.32 -14.48 3.18
C VAL A 80 -6.16 -13.45 4.26
N ASN A 81 -5.76 -13.91 5.45
CA ASN A 81 -5.46 -13.08 6.59
C ASN A 81 -4.22 -13.59 7.30
N GLU A 82 -3.04 -13.19 6.81
CA GLU A 82 -1.79 -13.62 7.42
C GLU A 82 -1.59 -13.05 8.84
N ILE A 83 -2.30 -11.97 9.21
CA ILE A 83 -2.31 -11.47 10.59
C ILE A 83 -3.00 -12.47 11.51
N GLN A 84 -4.09 -13.11 11.08
CA GLN A 84 -4.73 -14.14 11.89
C GLN A 84 -3.81 -15.36 12.07
N THR A 85 -3.02 -15.70 11.04
CA THR A 85 -1.96 -16.71 11.14
C THR A 85 -0.88 -16.30 12.14
N LEU A 86 -0.47 -15.03 12.13
CA LEU A 86 0.48 -14.46 13.11
C LEU A 86 -0.04 -14.59 14.54
N VAL A 87 -1.29 -14.19 14.79
CA VAL A 87 -1.94 -14.31 16.10
C VAL A 87 -2.05 -15.75 16.56
N ASN A 88 -2.41 -16.67 15.66
CA ASN A 88 -2.56 -18.09 15.99
C ASN A 88 -1.23 -18.78 16.33
N ARG A 89 -0.08 -18.16 16.03
CA ARG A 89 1.24 -18.65 16.46
C ARG A 89 1.55 -18.31 17.92
N LEU A 90 0.84 -17.37 18.54
CA LEU A 90 0.98 -17.09 19.96
C LEU A 90 0.15 -18.10 20.77
N PRO A 91 0.77 -18.97 21.60
CA PRO A 91 0.01 -19.93 22.41
C PRO A 91 -1.08 -19.28 23.27
N ILE A 92 -0.86 -18.07 23.79
CA ILE A 92 -1.88 -17.35 24.57
C ILE A 92 -3.18 -17.11 23.80
N ALA A 93 -3.15 -17.05 22.47
CA ALA A 93 -4.33 -16.75 21.65
C ALA A 93 -5.41 -17.85 21.67
N THR A 94 -5.09 -19.01 22.26
CA THR A 94 -5.97 -20.17 22.37
C THR A 94 -6.61 -20.33 23.77
N VAL A 95 -6.17 -19.54 24.76
CA VAL A 95 -6.55 -19.76 26.17
C VAL A 95 -7.99 -19.31 26.44
N CYS A 96 -8.35 -18.09 26.05
CA CYS A 96 -9.69 -17.54 26.20
C CYS A 96 -9.89 -16.33 25.27
N SER A 97 -11.12 -15.79 25.21
CA SER A 97 -11.42 -14.63 24.36
C SER A 97 -10.66 -13.35 24.77
N GLU A 98 -10.42 -13.17 26.07
CA GLU A 98 -9.66 -12.02 26.60
C GLU A 98 -8.19 -12.08 26.19
N SER A 99 -7.52 -13.21 26.39
CA SER A 99 -6.13 -13.41 25.98
C SER A 99 -5.96 -13.35 24.46
N ARG A 100 -6.91 -13.90 23.70
CA ARG A 100 -6.93 -13.77 22.23
C ARG A 100 -7.01 -12.31 21.79
N ARG A 101 -7.84 -11.49 22.43
CA ARG A 101 -7.92 -10.05 22.14
C ARG A 101 -6.57 -9.35 22.40
N GLN A 102 -5.90 -9.70 23.49
CA GLN A 102 -4.58 -9.13 23.81
C GLN A 102 -3.50 -9.60 22.84
N ALA A 103 -3.52 -10.86 22.41
CA ALA A 103 -2.63 -11.38 21.38
C ALA A 103 -2.85 -10.66 20.03
N ILE A 104 -4.11 -10.43 19.64
CA ILE A 104 -4.47 -9.64 18.47
C ILE A 104 -3.90 -8.23 18.61
N ALA A 105 -4.25 -7.49 19.66
CA ALA A 105 -3.78 -6.12 19.87
C ALA A 105 -2.24 -6.02 19.86
N PHE A 106 -1.55 -6.97 20.48
CA PHE A 106 -0.09 -7.02 20.48
C PHE A 106 0.46 -7.25 19.08
N CYS A 107 0.05 -8.30 18.37
CA CYS A 107 0.48 -8.58 17.00
C CYS A 107 0.27 -7.38 16.08
N LEU A 108 -0.89 -6.72 16.17
CA LEU A 108 -1.22 -5.56 15.35
C LEU A 108 -0.29 -4.36 15.61
N SER A 109 0.17 -4.20 16.86
CA SER A 109 1.15 -3.15 17.21
C SER A 109 2.56 -3.39 16.65
N GLN A 110 2.84 -4.62 16.17
CA GLN A 110 4.15 -5.00 15.61
C GLN A 110 4.15 -5.04 14.07
N VAL A 111 2.98 -4.93 13.43
CA VAL A 111 2.85 -5.02 11.97
C VAL A 111 2.84 -3.60 11.38
N ASP A 112 3.97 -3.20 10.82
CA ASP A 112 4.12 -1.87 10.22
C ASP A 112 3.70 -1.82 8.74
N ILE A 113 3.78 -2.96 8.04
CA ILE A 113 3.58 -3.05 6.59
C ILE A 113 2.60 -4.17 6.25
N VAL A 114 1.56 -3.83 5.49
CA VAL A 114 0.53 -4.77 5.01
C VAL A 114 0.41 -4.69 3.49
N ASP A 115 0.23 -5.85 2.84
CA ASP A 115 -0.04 -5.99 1.42
C ASP A 115 -1.52 -6.37 1.21
N LEU A 116 -2.29 -5.38 0.76
CA LEU A 116 -3.71 -5.50 0.45
C LEU A 116 -3.89 -5.95 -1.00
N HIS A 117 -4.56 -7.08 -1.16
CA HIS A 117 -5.10 -7.57 -2.42
C HIS A 117 -6.61 -7.37 -2.34
N TYR A 118 -7.16 -6.46 -3.13
CA TYR A 118 -8.57 -6.06 -3.03
C TYR A 118 -9.33 -6.39 -4.32
N ALA A 119 -10.44 -7.12 -4.19
CA ALA A 119 -11.35 -7.45 -5.28
C ALA A 119 -12.73 -6.83 -5.05
N ILE A 120 -13.42 -6.53 -6.15
CA ILE A 120 -14.87 -6.32 -6.16
C ILE A 120 -15.54 -7.41 -6.99
N ASP A 121 -16.06 -8.47 -6.37
CA ASP A 121 -16.86 -9.48 -7.07
C ASP A 121 -18.22 -9.68 -6.40
N ALA A 122 -19.26 -9.22 -7.09
CA ALA A 122 -20.66 -9.34 -6.66
C ALA A 122 -21.15 -10.81 -6.55
N ASN A 123 -20.47 -11.75 -7.22
CA ASN A 123 -20.87 -13.15 -7.28
C ASN A 123 -20.08 -14.06 -6.33
N ASP A 124 -19.01 -13.56 -5.71
CA ASP A 124 -18.20 -14.33 -4.80
C ASP A 124 -18.64 -14.08 -3.34
N TYR A 125 -19.01 -15.18 -2.70
CA TYR A 125 -19.44 -15.27 -1.31
C TYR A 125 -18.51 -16.20 -0.50
N SER A 126 -17.35 -16.56 -1.07
CA SER A 126 -16.37 -17.37 -0.38
C SER A 126 -15.54 -16.52 0.59
N GLY A 127 -14.89 -17.16 1.56
CA GLY A 127 -14.16 -16.48 2.63
C GLY A 127 -15.02 -16.17 3.86
N ASP A 128 -14.38 -15.64 4.89
CA ASP A 128 -15.04 -15.29 6.15
C ASP A 128 -15.72 -13.92 6.02
N GLU A 129 -17.03 -13.86 6.25
CA GLU A 129 -17.78 -12.60 6.26
C GLU A 129 -17.26 -11.70 7.38
N MET A 130 -16.82 -10.51 7.00
CA MET A 130 -16.27 -9.51 7.91
C MET A 130 -17.42 -8.68 8.49
N ILE A 131 -17.87 -9.03 9.70
CA ILE A 131 -19.01 -8.39 10.38
C ILE A 131 -18.63 -7.04 11.01
N ASP A 132 -17.41 -6.93 11.54
CA ASP A 132 -16.80 -5.69 12.03
C ASP A 132 -15.33 -5.70 11.60
N GLY A 133 -14.86 -4.58 11.06
CA GLY A 133 -13.74 -4.56 10.13
C GLY A 133 -12.40 -5.06 10.64
N LEU A 134 -11.48 -5.21 9.68
CA LEU A 134 -10.02 -5.20 9.88
C LEU A 134 -9.51 -3.98 10.70
N LEU A 135 -10.41 -3.05 11.07
CA LEU A 135 -10.37 -1.85 11.93
C LEU A 135 -9.41 -1.83 13.14
N LEU A 136 -8.71 -2.92 13.44
CA LEU A 136 -7.67 -2.97 14.47
C LEU A 136 -6.25 -2.94 13.88
N LEU A 137 -6.09 -3.15 12.57
CA LEU A 137 -4.82 -2.96 11.88
C LEU A 137 -4.54 -1.48 11.78
N ASN A 138 -3.44 -1.04 12.41
CA ASN A 138 -2.94 0.32 12.29
C ASN A 138 -1.55 0.33 11.63
N PRO A 139 -1.37 -0.28 10.43
CA PRO A 139 -0.09 -0.24 9.76
C PRO A 139 0.26 1.21 9.42
N THR A 140 1.55 1.49 9.35
CA THR A 140 2.04 2.77 8.82
C THR A 140 2.17 2.74 7.31
N THR A 141 2.35 1.56 6.73
CA THR A 141 2.54 1.37 5.29
C THR A 141 1.55 0.34 4.75
N VAL A 142 0.82 0.73 3.71
CA VAL A 142 -0.08 -0.17 2.97
C VAL A 142 0.43 -0.28 1.54
N VAL A 143 0.84 -1.49 1.17
CA VAL A 143 1.06 -1.88 -0.21
C VAL A 143 -0.28 -2.34 -0.77
N VAL A 144 -0.70 -1.78 -1.89
CA VAL A 144 -1.89 -2.20 -2.61
C VAL A 144 -1.41 -2.90 -3.86
N THR A 145 -1.55 -4.23 -3.87
CA THR A 145 -1.08 -5.04 -4.98
C THR A 145 -2.23 -5.42 -5.89
N ASN A 146 -2.03 -5.19 -7.18
CA ASN A 146 -2.85 -5.77 -8.23
C ASN A 146 -1.96 -6.63 -9.12
N THR A 147 -2.36 -7.88 -9.33
CA THR A 147 -1.64 -8.83 -10.17
C THR A 147 -2.39 -9.02 -11.49
N TYR A 148 -1.68 -8.90 -12.61
CA TYR A 148 -2.14 -9.38 -13.91
C TYR A 148 -1.68 -10.83 -14.10
N ARG A 149 -2.32 -11.79 -13.42
CA ARG A 149 -2.09 -13.22 -13.73
C ARG A 149 -3.42 -13.91 -14.00
N PRO A 150 -3.77 -14.16 -15.27
CA PRO A 150 -5.03 -14.81 -15.64
C PRO A 150 -5.12 -16.31 -15.27
N HIS A 151 -4.19 -16.84 -14.47
CA HIS A 151 -4.07 -18.28 -14.18
C HIS A 151 -4.23 -18.66 -12.70
N ASP A 152 -4.15 -17.69 -11.79
CA ASP A 152 -4.57 -17.88 -10.41
C ASP A 152 -5.95 -17.25 -10.26
N ALA A 153 -6.93 -17.99 -9.74
CA ALA A 153 -8.34 -17.54 -9.65
C ALA A 153 -8.53 -16.26 -8.80
N TRP A 154 -7.49 -15.85 -8.09
CA TRP A 154 -7.44 -14.66 -7.21
C TRP A 154 -6.72 -13.47 -7.85
N ASP A 155 -6.10 -13.68 -9.02
CA ASP A 155 -5.18 -12.72 -9.66
C ASP A 155 -5.84 -12.00 -10.86
N ALA A 156 -7.17 -11.92 -10.87
CA ALA A 156 -7.93 -11.05 -11.77
C ALA A 156 -8.90 -10.21 -10.93
N LEU A 157 -8.34 -9.31 -10.13
CA LEU A 157 -9.09 -8.46 -9.21
C LEU A 157 -9.72 -7.31 -9.98
N ARG A 158 -11.04 -7.12 -9.81
CA ARG A 158 -11.68 -5.86 -10.19
C ARG A 158 -11.26 -4.78 -9.21
N GLU A 159 -10.71 -3.70 -9.76
CA GLU A 159 -9.95 -2.68 -9.06
C GLU A 159 -10.85 -1.55 -8.54
N PHE A 160 -10.23 -0.51 -7.97
CA PHE A 160 -10.93 0.69 -7.52
C PHE A 160 -11.47 1.49 -8.71
N ASP A 161 -12.72 1.92 -8.63
CA ASP A 161 -13.40 2.76 -9.61
C ASP A 161 -12.93 4.22 -9.55
N SER A 162 -12.36 4.66 -8.43
CA SER A 162 -11.94 6.04 -8.21
C SER A 162 -10.99 6.19 -7.02
N ALA A 163 -10.29 7.33 -6.98
CA ALA A 163 -9.53 7.78 -5.82
C ALA A 163 -10.38 7.87 -4.53
N GLU A 164 -11.65 8.29 -4.60
CA GLU A 164 -12.52 8.37 -3.42
C GLU A 164 -12.83 7.00 -2.83
N GLN A 165 -13.09 6.01 -3.69
CA GLN A 165 -13.33 4.64 -3.27
C GLN A 165 -12.05 4.05 -2.70
N PHE A 166 -10.91 4.23 -3.37
CA PHE A 166 -9.59 3.82 -2.88
C PHE A 166 -9.35 4.32 -1.45
N VAL A 167 -9.38 5.64 -1.24
CA VAL A 167 -9.15 6.26 0.07
C VAL A 167 -10.15 5.74 1.10
N THR A 168 -11.42 5.62 0.73
CA THR A 168 -12.47 5.13 1.64
C THR A 168 -12.21 3.69 2.06
N THR A 169 -11.75 2.84 1.16
CA THR A 169 -11.47 1.45 1.43
C THR A 169 -10.23 1.28 2.31
N ILE A 170 -9.13 1.97 1.99
CA ILE A 170 -7.92 1.92 2.82
C ILE A 170 -8.20 2.43 4.24
N ASP A 171 -8.90 3.56 4.37
CA ASP A 171 -9.28 4.13 5.67
C ASP A 171 -10.21 3.20 6.45
N ARG A 172 -11.17 2.54 5.78
CA ARG A 172 -12.07 1.55 6.40
C ARG A 172 -11.32 0.36 6.99
N PHE A 173 -10.27 -0.11 6.33
CA PHE A 173 -9.54 -1.31 6.77
C PHE A 173 -8.40 -1.03 7.74
N PHE A 174 -7.69 0.09 7.55
CA PHE A 174 -6.42 0.37 8.23
C PHE A 174 -6.44 1.66 9.06
N GLY A 175 -7.52 2.44 8.98
CA GLY A 175 -7.67 3.67 9.73
C GLY A 175 -6.69 4.77 9.32
N SER A 176 -6.60 5.79 10.19
CA SER A 176 -5.86 7.03 9.91
C SER A 176 -4.37 6.96 10.24
N SER A 177 -3.83 5.81 10.66
CA SER A 177 -2.40 5.65 10.99
C SER A 177 -1.51 5.52 9.76
N VAL A 178 -2.10 5.22 8.60
CA VAL A 178 -1.39 5.02 7.33
C VAL A 178 -0.66 6.31 6.97
N LYS A 179 0.66 6.21 6.83
CA LYS A 179 1.58 7.28 6.44
C LYS A 179 2.11 7.11 5.03
N HIS A 180 2.17 5.86 4.57
CA HIS A 180 2.78 5.49 3.31
C HIS A 180 1.85 4.55 2.56
N VAL A 181 1.61 4.85 1.29
CA VAL A 181 0.88 3.97 0.37
C VAL A 181 1.80 3.62 -0.80
N VAL A 182 1.92 2.34 -1.10
CA VAL A 182 2.65 1.84 -2.28
C VAL A 182 1.64 1.17 -3.20
N LEU A 183 1.54 1.63 -4.44
CA LEU A 183 0.72 1.00 -5.48
C LEU A 183 1.63 0.05 -6.26
N ASN A 184 1.53 -1.25 -6.00
CA ASN A 184 2.29 -2.30 -6.68
C ASN A 184 1.42 -2.94 -7.76
N LEU A 185 1.59 -2.49 -9.00
CA LEU A 185 0.63 -2.66 -10.07
C LEU A 185 1.23 -3.45 -11.23
N TRP A 186 0.48 -4.40 -11.78
CA TRP A 186 0.91 -5.24 -12.90
C TRP A 186 -0.07 -5.10 -14.06
N PHE A 187 0.42 -4.74 -15.24
CA PHE A 187 -0.44 -4.45 -16.40
C PHE A 187 0.19 -4.89 -17.73
N HIS A 188 -0.65 -4.99 -18.77
CA HIS A 188 -0.19 -5.19 -20.15
C HIS A 188 0.05 -3.84 -20.84
N ALA A 189 1.02 -3.78 -21.76
CA ALA A 189 1.43 -2.55 -22.47
C ALA A 189 0.34 -1.85 -23.30
N SER A 190 -0.82 -2.49 -23.49
CA SER A 190 -1.97 -1.94 -24.23
C SER A 190 -2.94 -1.15 -23.34
N GLU A 191 -2.70 -1.10 -22.03
CA GLU A 191 -3.55 -0.38 -21.09
C GLU A 191 -3.23 1.12 -21.07
N THR A 192 -4.25 1.96 -20.94
CA THR A 192 -4.06 3.41 -20.77
C THR A 192 -3.73 3.74 -19.33
N LEU A 193 -3.10 4.89 -19.09
CA LEU A 193 -2.78 5.34 -17.74
C LEU A 193 -4.03 5.41 -16.84
N GLU A 194 -5.17 5.90 -17.36
CA GLU A 194 -6.42 5.93 -16.60
C GLU A 194 -6.84 4.53 -16.19
N ARG A 195 -6.67 3.53 -17.07
CA ARG A 195 -7.05 2.15 -16.76
C ARG A 195 -6.10 1.47 -15.78
N VAL A 196 -4.85 1.94 -15.69
CA VAL A 196 -3.87 1.47 -14.69
C VAL A 196 -4.27 1.87 -13.27
N TYR A 197 -4.91 3.02 -13.09
CA TYR A 197 -5.37 3.47 -11.77
C TYR A 197 -6.85 3.15 -11.54
N TRP A 198 -7.71 3.52 -12.49
CA TRP A 198 -9.17 3.48 -12.41
C TRP A 198 -9.78 2.84 -13.69
N PRO A 199 -9.86 1.51 -13.79
CA PRO A 199 -10.25 0.80 -15.03
C PRO A 199 -11.67 1.06 -15.53
N HIS A 200 -12.54 1.66 -14.71
CA HIS A 200 -13.94 1.90 -15.02
C HIS A 200 -14.28 3.34 -15.42
N LEU A 201 -13.30 4.25 -15.41
CA LEU A 201 -13.47 5.61 -15.92
C LEU A 201 -13.17 5.66 -17.42
N GLU A 202 -14.08 6.23 -18.21
CA GLU A 202 -13.77 6.61 -19.59
C GLU A 202 -12.52 7.49 -19.60
N CYS A 203 -11.58 7.21 -20.52
CA CYS A 203 -10.34 8.00 -20.65
C CYS A 203 -10.69 9.48 -20.72
N THR A 204 -10.44 10.19 -19.63
CA THR A 204 -10.60 11.64 -19.59
C THR A 204 -9.41 12.20 -20.34
N ARG A 205 -9.58 12.32 -21.67
CA ARG A 205 -8.69 13.01 -22.60
C ARG A 205 -8.57 14.49 -22.22
N ASP A 206 -7.93 14.78 -21.10
CA ASP A 206 -7.34 16.09 -20.88
C ASP A 206 -5.86 15.93 -21.22
N ASN A 207 -5.57 15.89 -22.53
CA ASN A 207 -4.26 16.23 -23.10
C ASN A 207 -3.97 17.72 -22.82
N LYS A 208 -4.05 18.15 -21.56
CA LYS A 208 -3.54 19.45 -21.16
C LYS A 208 -2.04 19.34 -21.33
N GLN A 209 -1.53 20.09 -22.31
CA GLN A 209 -0.09 20.29 -22.43
C GLN A 209 0.45 20.66 -21.05
N LEU A 210 1.61 20.10 -20.74
CA LEU A 210 2.32 20.37 -19.50
C LEU A 210 2.55 21.88 -19.39
N ASP A 211 1.75 22.54 -18.55
CA ASP A 211 1.91 23.96 -18.22
C ASP A 211 2.88 24.06 -17.05
N GLY A 212 4.16 23.90 -17.37
CA GLY A 212 5.24 23.86 -16.40
C GLY A 212 5.84 25.24 -16.17
N SER A 213 6.10 25.60 -14.91
CA SER A 213 6.84 26.82 -14.56
C SER A 213 8.19 26.48 -13.90
N TYR A 214 9.12 27.42 -13.90
CA TYR A 214 10.47 27.19 -13.36
C TYR A 214 10.53 27.38 -11.84
N ILE A 215 11.36 26.57 -11.18
CA ILE A 215 11.78 26.83 -9.80
C ILE A 215 12.99 27.77 -9.83
N ASP A 216 12.73 29.06 -9.63
CA ASP A 216 13.76 30.11 -9.65
C ASP A 216 14.56 30.21 -8.33
N ASP A 217 14.19 29.45 -7.29
CA ASP A 217 14.88 29.47 -6.00
C ASP A 217 16.19 28.65 -6.06
N PRO A 218 17.37 29.29 -5.95
CA PRO A 218 18.67 28.60 -5.99
C PRO A 218 18.87 27.59 -4.85
N ASN A 219 18.09 27.65 -3.77
CA ASN A 219 18.22 26.74 -2.63
C ASN A 219 17.50 25.39 -2.80
N HIS A 220 16.68 25.22 -3.85
CA HIS A 220 16.04 23.94 -4.14
C HIS A 220 17.03 22.95 -4.78
N ASP A 221 16.97 21.67 -4.43
CA ASP A 221 17.77 20.63 -5.08
C ASP A 221 17.50 20.62 -6.60
N ILE A 222 18.56 20.54 -7.40
CA ILE A 222 18.51 20.53 -8.88
C ILE A 222 17.65 19.40 -9.45
N TYR A 223 17.41 18.33 -8.68
CA TYR A 223 16.58 17.19 -9.05
C TYR A 223 15.13 17.28 -8.55
N THR A 224 14.76 18.40 -7.93
CA THR A 224 13.42 18.59 -7.38
C THR A 224 12.38 18.81 -8.47
N ILE A 225 11.28 18.09 -8.34
CA ILE A 225 10.06 18.24 -9.13
C ILE A 225 8.92 18.47 -8.15
N LEU A 226 8.19 19.56 -8.32
CA LEU A 226 7.05 19.92 -7.51
C LEU A 226 5.79 19.91 -8.36
N MET A 227 4.70 19.44 -7.81
CA MET A 227 3.38 19.77 -8.34
C MET A 227 2.63 20.58 -7.29
N THR A 228 2.12 21.73 -7.70
CA THR A 228 1.42 22.68 -6.83
C THR A 228 -0.08 22.36 -6.74
N PRO A 229 -0.82 22.90 -5.76
CA PRO A 229 -2.25 22.61 -5.57
C PRO A 229 -3.15 22.96 -6.78
N ASP A 230 -2.73 23.90 -7.61
CA ASP A 230 -3.35 24.25 -8.90
C ASP A 230 -2.94 23.31 -10.04
N ARG A 231 -2.25 22.21 -9.72
CA ARG A 231 -1.81 21.13 -10.62
C ARG A 231 -0.79 21.58 -11.67
N LEU A 232 -0.03 22.63 -11.36
CA LEU A 232 1.09 23.07 -12.18
C LEU A 232 2.37 22.35 -11.77
N LEU A 233 3.13 21.91 -12.77
CA LEU A 233 4.43 21.32 -12.52
C LEU A 233 5.49 22.42 -12.39
N LYS A 234 6.30 22.36 -11.33
CA LYS A 234 7.47 23.22 -11.17
C LYS A 234 8.72 22.38 -11.15
N VAL A 235 9.66 22.68 -12.03
CA VAL A 235 10.97 22.02 -12.05
C VAL A 235 12.08 23.01 -12.29
N ARG A 236 13.29 22.58 -11.96
CA ARG A 236 14.53 23.29 -12.30
C ARG A 236 14.77 23.26 -13.82
N GLU A 237 15.36 24.31 -14.35
CA GLU A 237 15.65 24.43 -15.79
C GLU A 237 16.54 23.26 -16.28
N GLU A 238 17.44 22.79 -15.42
CA GLU A 238 18.31 21.65 -15.68
C GLU A 238 17.51 20.38 -15.99
N ILE A 239 16.38 20.13 -15.32
CA ILE A 239 15.52 18.97 -15.57
C ILE A 239 14.82 19.08 -16.92
N PHE A 240 14.28 20.27 -17.26
CA PHE A 240 13.65 20.52 -18.57
C PHE A 240 14.60 20.26 -19.74
N ARG A 241 15.89 20.60 -19.57
CA ARG A 241 16.90 20.48 -20.62
C ARG A 241 17.41 19.04 -20.84
N VAL A 242 17.06 18.09 -19.97
CA VAL A 242 17.43 16.67 -20.10
C VAL A 242 16.52 16.00 -21.14
N GLY A 243 16.65 16.42 -22.40
CA GLY A 243 15.84 15.92 -23.53
C GLY A 243 16.37 14.62 -24.17
N LYS A 244 17.06 13.76 -23.41
CA LYS A 244 17.72 12.54 -23.95
C LYS A 244 17.67 11.31 -23.05
N ASP A 245 17.00 11.36 -21.91
CA ASP A 245 16.91 10.23 -21.00
C ASP A 245 15.66 9.40 -21.33
N PRO A 246 15.79 8.22 -21.98
CA PRO A 246 14.64 7.38 -22.32
C PRO A 246 13.95 6.80 -21.09
N LYS A 247 14.57 6.88 -19.90
CA LYS A 247 14.03 6.40 -18.62
C LYS A 247 13.39 7.51 -17.78
N PHE A 248 13.32 8.72 -18.32
CA PHE A 248 12.77 9.87 -17.60
C PHE A 248 11.98 10.75 -18.58
N THR A 249 10.65 10.62 -18.51
CA THR A 249 9.74 11.50 -19.24
C THR A 249 9.00 12.38 -18.24
N LEU A 250 9.31 13.69 -18.26
CA LEU A 250 8.69 14.66 -17.34
C LEU A 250 7.16 14.68 -17.49
N GLN A 251 6.67 14.44 -18.70
CA GLN A 251 5.24 14.33 -19.01
C GLN A 251 4.60 13.10 -18.35
N SER A 252 5.21 11.92 -18.44
CA SER A 252 4.68 10.71 -17.78
C SER A 252 4.72 10.87 -16.25
N ILE A 253 5.79 11.46 -15.69
CA ILE A 253 5.85 11.79 -14.26
C ILE A 253 4.73 12.75 -13.86
N TYR A 254 4.50 13.80 -14.64
CA TYR A 254 3.39 14.73 -14.44
C TYR A 254 2.04 14.00 -14.38
N HIS A 255 1.77 13.08 -15.30
CA HIS A 255 0.52 12.33 -15.30
C HIS A 255 0.37 11.41 -14.06
N HIS A 256 1.44 10.73 -13.63
CA HIS A 256 1.40 9.94 -12.39
C HIS A 256 1.17 10.82 -11.16
N LEU A 257 1.80 11.99 -11.10
CA LEU A 257 1.59 12.96 -10.02
C LEU A 257 0.16 13.52 -10.00
N LEU A 258 -0.50 13.68 -11.16
CA LEU A 258 -1.93 14.03 -11.20
C LEU A 258 -2.79 12.96 -10.54
N LYS A 259 -2.51 11.68 -10.76
CA LYS A 259 -3.23 10.56 -10.11
C LYS A 259 -3.00 10.53 -8.61
N PHE A 260 -1.78 10.82 -8.17
CA PHE A 260 -1.47 11.04 -6.76
C PHE A 260 -2.26 12.23 -6.17
N TYR A 261 -2.43 13.33 -6.92
CA TYR A 261 -3.28 14.44 -6.49
C TYR A 261 -4.75 14.04 -6.34
N GLU A 262 -5.30 13.22 -7.23
CA GLU A 262 -6.68 12.73 -7.10
C GLU A 262 -6.89 11.98 -5.77
N ILE A 263 -5.92 11.15 -5.37
CA ILE A 263 -5.92 10.45 -4.08
C ILE A 263 -5.82 11.45 -2.92
N TRP A 264 -4.91 12.42 -3.02
CA TRP A 264 -4.74 13.44 -1.98
C TRP A 264 -5.99 14.32 -1.79
N ASP A 265 -6.60 14.77 -2.89
CA ASP A 265 -7.85 15.53 -2.90
C ASP A 265 -8.96 14.72 -2.23
N ALA A 266 -9.06 13.42 -2.52
CA ALA A 266 -10.01 12.52 -1.87
C ALA A 266 -9.75 12.38 -0.36
N CYS A 267 -8.49 12.26 0.08
CA CYS A 267 -8.11 12.25 1.50
C CYS A 267 -8.61 13.52 2.22
N LYS A 268 -8.34 14.70 1.64
CA LYS A 268 -8.75 15.98 2.22
C LYS A 268 -10.26 16.19 2.19
N GLY A 269 -10.89 15.92 1.06
CA GLY A 269 -12.34 16.11 0.87
C GLY A 269 -13.17 15.21 1.77
N LYS A 270 -12.72 13.97 2.04
CA LYS A 270 -13.42 13.02 2.92
C LYS A 270 -12.94 13.05 4.37
N GLN A 271 -11.90 13.83 4.70
CA GLN A 271 -11.25 13.83 6.02
C GLN A 271 -10.74 12.44 6.43
N LYS A 272 -10.12 11.72 5.48
CA LYS A 272 -9.63 10.34 5.64
C LYS A 272 -8.13 10.28 5.40
N LEU A 273 -7.47 9.26 5.96
CA LEU A 273 -6.01 9.05 5.83
C LEU A 273 -5.18 10.31 6.13
N LEU A 274 -5.53 11.06 7.17
CA LEU A 274 -4.92 12.37 7.47
C LEU A 274 -3.41 12.31 7.79
N SER A 275 -2.90 11.13 8.16
CA SER A 275 -1.48 10.88 8.41
C SER A 275 -0.71 10.54 7.15
N LEU A 276 -1.36 10.39 5.98
CA LEU A 276 -0.70 10.05 4.73
C LEU A 276 0.33 11.13 4.37
N ARG A 277 1.56 10.72 4.10
CA ARG A 277 2.71 11.59 3.82
C ARG A 277 3.48 11.19 2.58
N THR A 278 3.48 9.91 2.19
CA THR A 278 4.09 9.52 0.91
C THR A 278 3.18 8.58 0.13
N MET A 279 3.31 8.66 -1.19
CA MET A 279 2.80 7.69 -2.14
C MET A 279 3.92 7.23 -3.04
N GLU A 280 3.88 5.96 -3.39
CA GLU A 280 4.84 5.31 -4.26
C GLU A 280 4.07 4.45 -5.26
N LEU A 281 4.58 4.40 -6.48
CA LEU A 281 4.09 3.54 -7.55
C LEU A 281 5.24 2.64 -7.96
N ASP A 282 4.98 1.33 -7.92
CA ASP A 282 5.78 0.30 -8.57
C ASP A 282 4.90 -0.36 -9.63
N LEU A 283 5.05 0.10 -10.88
CA LEU A 283 4.30 -0.38 -12.01
C LEU A 283 5.15 -1.34 -12.85
N HIS A 284 4.63 -2.53 -13.08
CA HIS A 284 5.22 -3.57 -13.90
C HIS A 284 4.40 -3.75 -15.17
N THR A 285 4.95 -3.31 -16.30
CA THR A 285 4.30 -3.41 -17.61
C THR A 285 4.88 -4.56 -18.43
N HIS A 286 4.04 -5.52 -18.77
CA HIS A 286 4.37 -6.58 -19.72
C HIS A 286 4.31 -6.05 -21.15
N SER A 287 5.45 -6.03 -21.83
CA SER A 287 5.56 -5.62 -23.23
C SER A 287 6.49 -6.58 -23.99
N SER A 288 5.98 -7.20 -25.06
CA SER A 288 6.79 -8.03 -25.97
C SER A 288 7.66 -9.11 -25.31
N GLY A 289 7.18 -9.69 -24.20
CA GLY A 289 7.91 -10.72 -23.44
C GLY A 289 8.90 -10.18 -22.39
N GLU A 290 9.01 -8.86 -22.26
CA GLU A 290 9.80 -8.18 -21.24
C GLU A 290 8.87 -7.56 -20.16
N ILE A 291 9.44 -7.32 -18.97
CA ILE A 291 8.80 -6.56 -17.89
C ILE A 291 9.53 -5.24 -17.78
N LEU A 292 8.81 -4.16 -18.07
CA LEU A 292 9.29 -2.79 -17.98
C LEU A 292 8.77 -2.18 -16.68
N GLN A 293 9.67 -1.65 -15.86
CA GLN A 293 9.32 -1.14 -14.53
C GLN A 293 9.28 0.38 -14.53
N THR A 294 8.15 0.94 -14.11
CA THR A 294 7.99 2.37 -13.83
C THR A 294 7.87 2.56 -12.32
N HIS A 295 8.74 3.38 -11.75
CA HIS A 295 8.76 3.74 -10.34
C HIS A 295 8.53 5.25 -10.18
N VAL A 296 7.56 5.66 -9.37
CA VAL A 296 7.32 7.08 -9.07
C VAL A 296 7.00 7.24 -7.59
N LYS A 297 7.79 8.03 -6.88
CA LYS A 297 7.57 8.33 -5.46
C LYS A 297 7.31 9.81 -5.24
N ALA A 298 6.33 10.14 -4.40
CA ALA A 298 6.01 11.50 -4.03
C ALA A 298 5.77 11.65 -2.53
N THR A 299 6.18 12.80 -1.99
CA THR A 299 5.90 13.23 -0.62
C THR A 299 4.86 14.35 -0.62
N MET A 300 3.79 14.17 0.13
CA MET A 300 2.75 15.16 0.36
C MET A 300 3.18 16.12 1.48
N LYS A 301 3.17 17.42 1.20
CA LYS A 301 3.40 18.47 2.19
C LYS A 301 2.08 19.05 2.71
N ASP A 302 2.15 19.66 3.89
CA ASP A 302 0.96 20.21 4.56
C ASP A 302 0.33 21.38 3.80
N ASP A 303 1.12 22.09 2.99
CA ASP A 303 0.67 23.15 2.07
C ASP A 303 -0.01 22.63 0.80
N GLY A 304 -0.14 21.30 0.67
CA GLY A 304 -0.78 20.64 -0.44
C GLY A 304 0.12 20.52 -1.68
N VAL A 305 1.43 20.76 -1.56
CA VAL A 305 2.39 20.53 -2.65
C VAL A 305 2.87 19.08 -2.63
N LEU A 306 2.88 18.41 -3.80
CA LEU A 306 3.54 17.12 -3.98
C LEU A 306 5.00 17.35 -4.37
N TRP A 307 5.90 16.70 -3.63
CA TRP A 307 7.34 16.76 -3.85
C TRP A 307 7.83 15.42 -4.36
N THR A 308 8.56 15.42 -5.47
CA THR A 308 9.31 14.26 -5.93
C THR A 308 10.74 14.66 -6.30
N ASN A 309 11.63 13.69 -6.29
CA ASN A 309 13.01 13.84 -6.74
C ASN A 309 13.19 12.99 -7.99
N ARG A 310 13.87 13.52 -9.01
CA ARG A 310 14.19 12.76 -10.23
C ARG A 310 14.83 11.40 -9.94
N ASN A 311 15.69 11.31 -8.92
CA ASN A 311 16.36 10.04 -8.58
C ASN A 311 15.43 9.01 -7.92
N GLU A 312 14.22 9.43 -7.52
CA GLU A 312 13.15 8.58 -7.02
C GLU A 312 12.07 8.35 -8.10
N CYS A 313 12.40 8.61 -9.38
CA CYS A 313 11.52 8.37 -10.52
C CYS A 313 12.27 7.67 -11.65
N GLU A 314 11.71 6.57 -12.13
CA GLU A 314 12.16 5.84 -13.31
C GLU A 314 10.92 5.49 -14.15
N ILE A 315 10.93 5.81 -15.45
CA ILE A 315 9.87 5.45 -16.38
C ILE A 315 10.41 4.33 -17.27
N GLY A 316 9.95 3.10 -17.05
CA GLY A 316 10.35 1.95 -17.85
C GLY A 316 9.50 1.77 -19.10
N PHE A 317 8.25 2.22 -19.05
CA PHE A 317 7.34 2.20 -20.18
C PHE A 317 6.56 3.51 -20.21
N ASP A 318 6.63 4.19 -21.36
CA ASP A 318 5.79 5.36 -21.57
C ASP A 318 4.39 4.88 -21.94
N LEU A 319 3.48 4.99 -20.97
CA LEU A 319 2.05 4.72 -21.18
C LEU A 319 1.38 5.82 -22.00
N ASP A 320 2.14 6.77 -22.56
CA ASP A 320 1.63 7.74 -23.53
C ASP A 320 0.81 7.02 -24.60
N PHE A 321 -0.48 7.26 -24.47
CA PHE A 321 -1.62 6.79 -25.23
C PHE A 321 -1.25 6.32 -26.62
N PHE A 322 -1.22 4.99 -26.83
CA PHE A 322 -1.45 4.47 -28.16
C PHE A 322 -2.80 5.02 -28.63
N ALA A 323 -2.75 6.03 -29.48
CA ALA A 323 -3.81 6.28 -30.41
C ALA A 323 -3.99 4.96 -31.16
N TYR A 324 -5.07 4.23 -30.86
CA TYR A 324 -5.73 3.49 -31.91
C TYR A 324 -6.05 4.54 -32.98
N VAL A 325 -5.13 4.70 -33.93
CA VAL A 325 -5.47 5.21 -35.24
C VAL A 325 -6.36 4.11 -35.78
N ASP A 326 -7.66 4.35 -35.78
CA ASP A 326 -8.59 3.59 -36.60
C ASP A 326 -8.04 3.62 -38.03
N SER A 327 -7.38 2.54 -38.42
CA SER A 327 -7.07 2.28 -39.82
C SER A 327 -8.37 1.78 -40.45
N GLU A 328 -9.13 2.70 -41.02
CA GLU A 328 -10.10 2.38 -42.08
C GLU A 328 -9.42 1.78 -43.31
#